data_AF-A0A6S6U500-F1
#
_entry.id   AF-A0A6S6U500-F1
#
_cell.length_a   1.000
_cell.length_b   1.000
_cell.length_c   1.000
_cell.angle_alpha   90.00
_cell.angle_beta   90.00
_cell.angle_gamma   90.00
#
_symmetry.space_group_name_H-M   'P 1'
#
loop_
_entity.id
_entity.type
_entity.pdbx_description
1 polymer ?
#
loop_
_entity_poly.entity_id
_entity_poly.type
_entity_poly.pdbx_seq_one_letter_code
_entity_poly.pdbx_strand_id
1 'polypeptide(L)' 'MFTVRIENECSCFKKSDFENNLTFETKAEALLKAKVLECRMSQEFCHTHYFEAEDRGDEIVIHTILTPADEEDDWDDD' A
#
# COMPACT_ATOMS: atom_id res chain seq x y z
N MET A 1 8.84 4.21 -19.42
CA MET A 1 9.15 3.26 -18.33
C MET A 1 8.48 3.81 -17.10
N PHE A 2 7.68 3.00 -16.42
CA PHE A 2 6.92 3.39 -15.24
C PHE A 2 7.46 2.67 -14.03
N THR A 3 7.54 3.34 -12.89
CA THR A 3 8.15 2.77 -11.69
C THR A 3 7.13 2.68 -10.59
N VAL A 4 6.98 1.50 -9.98
CA VAL A 4 6.18 1.30 -8.77
C VAL A 4 7.11 1.34 -7.57
N ARG A 5 6.91 2.32 -6.69
CA ARG A 5 7.68 2.51 -5.46
C ARG A 5 6.74 2.46 -4.27
N ILE A 6 7.14 1.77 -3.22
CA ILE A 6 6.41 1.68 -1.96
C ILE A 6 7.07 2.63 -0.96
N GLU A 7 6.30 3.58 -0.45
CA GLU A 7 6.69 4.50 0.62
C GLU A 7 6.19 4.01 1.97
N ASN A 8 7.04 4.18 2.99
CA ASN A 8 6.84 3.64 4.34
C ASN A 8 6.66 2.12 4.36
N GLU A 9 7.74 1.42 4.01
CA GLU A 9 7.84 -0.04 4.16
C GLU A 9 7.57 -0.46 5.61
N CYS A 10 6.35 -0.97 5.85
CA CYS A 10 5.99 -1.47 7.17
C CYS A 10 6.86 -2.68 7.54
N SER A 11 6.89 -3.00 8.83
CA SER A 11 7.62 -4.15 9.37
C SER A 11 7.21 -5.47 8.71
N CYS A 12 5.94 -5.58 8.29
CA CYS A 12 5.40 -6.73 7.57
C CYS A 12 5.98 -6.82 6.15
N PHE A 13 6.14 -5.69 5.45
CA PHE A 13 6.81 -5.62 4.13
C PHE A 13 8.27 -6.04 4.20
N LYS A 14 9.02 -5.50 5.17
CA LYS A 14 10.45 -5.83 5.34
C LYS A 14 10.70 -7.30 5.70
N LYS A 15 9.69 -7.98 6.24
CA LYS A 15 9.74 -9.42 6.53
C LYS A 15 9.30 -10.29 5.35
N SER A 16 8.75 -9.69 4.30
CA SER A 16 8.34 -10.39 3.10
C SER A 16 9.44 -10.37 2.05
N ASP A 17 9.33 -11.25 1.07
CA ASP A 17 10.21 -11.29 -0.10
C ASP A 17 9.79 -10.31 -1.21
N PHE A 18 8.99 -9.28 -0.91
CA PHE A 18 8.59 -8.30 -1.93
C PHE A 18 9.72 -7.31 -2.25
N GLU A 19 9.91 -7.05 -3.55
CA GLU A 19 10.86 -6.07 -4.04
C GLU A 19 10.21 -4.70 -4.22
N ASN A 20 10.91 -3.66 -3.76
CA ASN A 20 10.54 -2.26 -3.97
C ASN A 20 11.18 -1.72 -5.27
N ASN A 21 10.71 -0.57 -5.76
CA ASN A 21 11.21 0.11 -6.96
C ASN A 21 11.12 -0.74 -8.23
N LEU A 22 9.99 -1.43 -8.42
CA LEU A 22 9.74 -2.26 -9.60
C LEU A 22 9.54 -1.38 -10.84
N THR A 23 10.26 -1.68 -11.92
CA THR A 23 10.14 -0.95 -13.20
C THR A 23 9.38 -1.75 -14.23
N PHE A 24 8.44 -1.09 -14.92
CA PHE A 24 7.58 -1.66 -15.96
C PHE A 24 7.70 -0.86 -17.25
N GLU A 25 7.41 -1.52 -18.38
CA GLU A 25 7.41 -0.85 -19.68
C GLU A 25 6.16 0.02 -19.88
N THR A 26 5.01 -0.47 -19.40
CA THR A 26 3.71 0.18 -19.58
C THR A 26 3.07 0.64 -18.26
N LYS A 27 2.28 1.72 -18.34
CA LYS A 27 1.53 2.25 -17.19
C LYS A 27 0.49 1.25 -16.67
N ALA A 28 -0.14 0.52 -17.60
CA ALA A 28 -1.14 -0.49 -17.28
C ALA A 28 -0.55 -1.60 -16.41
N GLU A 29 0.64 -2.09 -16.74
CA GLU A 29 1.34 -3.11 -15.93
C GLU A 29 1.73 -2.56 -14.55
N ALA A 30 2.26 -1.34 -14.50
CA ALA A 30 2.62 -0.70 -13.24
C ALA A 30 1.39 -0.55 -12.31
N LEU A 31 0.27 -0.06 -12.84
CA LEU A 31 -0.99 0.07 -12.08
C LEU A 31 -1.55 -1.28 -11.63
N LEU A 32 -1.52 -2.27 -12.52
CA LEU A 32 -1.98 -3.62 -12.20
C LEU A 32 -1.13 -4.21 -11.07
N LYS A 33 0.20 -4.07 -11.16
CA LYS A 33 1.10 -4.55 -10.11
C LYS A 33 0.88 -3.82 -8.80
N ALA A 34 0.70 -2.50 -8.83
CA ALA A 34 0.44 -1.70 -7.64
C ALA A 34 -0.85 -2.14 -6.93
N LYS A 35 -1.95 -2.37 -7.68
CA LYS A 35 -3.20 -2.93 -7.12
C LYS A 35 -3.03 -4.33 -6.54
N VAL A 36 -2.24 -5.18 -7.18
CA VAL A 36 -1.96 -6.53 -6.66
C VAL A 36 -1.18 -6.44 -5.35
N LEU A 37 -0.17 -5.55 -5.28
CA LEU A 37 0.60 -5.30 -4.07
C LEU A 37 -0.31 -4.74 -2.97
N GLU A 38 -1.10 -3.70 -3.25
CA GLU A 38 -2.08 -3.13 -2.33
C GLU A 38 -2.98 -4.20 -1.70
N CYS A 39 -3.60 -5.02 -2.54
CA CYS A 39 -4.51 -6.08 -2.11
C CYS A 39 -3.80 -7.16 -1.28
N ARG A 40 -2.60 -7.55 -1.71
CA ARG A 40 -1.82 -8.61 -1.07
C ARG A 40 -1.23 -8.17 0.25
N MET A 41 -0.71 -6.94 0.33
CA MET A 41 -0.24 -6.33 1.56
C MET A 41 -1.40 -6.13 2.55
N SER A 42 -2.55 -5.65 2.09
CA SER A 42 -3.73 -5.47 2.94
C SER A 42 -4.26 -6.80 3.51
N GLN A 43 -4.12 -7.91 2.77
CA GLN A 43 -4.55 -9.25 3.20
C GLN A 43 -3.50 -10.02 4.02
N GLU A 44 -2.20 -9.89 3.72
CA GLU A 44 -1.15 -10.73 4.34
C GLU A 44 -0.38 -10.03 5.47
N PHE A 45 -0.37 -8.68 5.54
CA PHE A 45 0.55 -7.99 6.45
C PHE A 45 0.02 -7.84 7.86
N CYS A 46 -0.80 -6.83 8.10
CA CYS A 46 -1.12 -6.46 9.47
C CYS A 46 -2.61 -6.16 9.68
N HIS A 47 -3.45 -6.19 8.62
CA HIS A 47 -4.90 -5.85 8.62
C HIS A 47 -5.29 -4.49 9.23
N THR A 48 -4.30 -3.73 9.72
CA THR A 48 -4.41 -2.41 10.39
C THR A 48 -3.77 -1.29 9.58
N HIS A 49 -2.88 -1.66 8.65
CA HIS A 49 -2.25 -0.74 7.71
C HIS A 49 -2.92 -0.94 6.36
N TYR A 50 -3.54 0.10 5.85
CA TYR A 50 -4.06 0.12 4.49
C TYR A 50 -2.98 0.67 3.57
N PHE A 51 -2.96 0.18 2.34
CA PHE A 51 -2.05 0.64 1.32
C PHE A 51 -2.87 1.36 0.26
N GLU A 52 -2.35 2.45 -0.28
CA GLU A 52 -3.00 3.19 -1.37
C GLU A 52 -1.96 3.53 -2.42
N ALA A 53 -2.29 3.22 -3.68
CA ALA A 53 -1.44 3.50 -4.83
C ALA A 53 -1.82 4.86 -5.45
N GLU A 54 -0.91 5.83 -5.37
CA GLU A 54 -1.01 7.14 -5.99
C GLU A 54 -0.31 7.15 -7.35
N ASP A 55 -1.04 7.53 -8.40
CA ASP A 55 -0.50 7.71 -9.75
C ASP A 55 0.09 9.12 -9.92
N ARG A 56 1.42 9.21 -10.10
CA ARG A 56 2.12 10.48 -10.34
C ARG A 56 2.48 10.70 -11.82
N GLY A 57 1.86 9.94 -12.72
CA GLY A 57 2.14 10.00 -14.16
C GLY A 57 3.21 9.00 -14.55
N ASP A 58 4.48 9.30 -14.28
CA ASP A 58 5.64 8.46 -14.64
C ASP A 58 5.99 7.42 -13.55
N GLU A 59 5.59 7.66 -12.31
CA GLU A 59 5.77 6.74 -11.18
C GLU A 59 4.46 6.52 -10.43
N ILE A 60 4.34 5.35 -9.83
CA ILE A 60 3.23 4.95 -8.98
C ILE A 60 3.79 4.74 -7.60
N VAL A 61 3.28 5.52 -6.65
CA VAL A 61 3.77 5.53 -5.28
C VAL A 61 2.73 4.87 -4.39
N ILE A 62 3.08 3.78 -3.73
CA ILE A 62 2.20 3.09 -2.78
C ILE A 62 2.54 3.59 -1.39
N HIS A 63 1.69 4.40 -0.78
CA HIS A 63 1.87 4.84 0.60
C HIS A 63 1.03 4.00 1.55
N THR A 64 1.54 3.83 2.78
CA THR A 64 0.78 3.23 3.86
C THR A 64 -0.07 4.29 4.53
N ILE A 65 -1.38 4.11 4.52
CA ILE A 65 -2.34 4.88 5.30
C ILE A 65 -2.71 4.06 6.55
N LEU A 66 -2.42 4.61 7.72
CA LEU A 66 -3.02 4.12 8.96
C LEU A 66 -4.51 4.41 8.85
N THR A 67 -5.37 3.40 8.96
CA THR A 67 -6.75 3.70 9.34
C THR A 67 -6.66 4.48 10.64
N PRO A 68 -7.28 5.67 10.76
CA PRO A 68 -7.49 6.24 12.08
C PRO A 68 -8.13 5.13 12.90
N ALA A 69 -7.44 4.70 13.95
CA ALA A 69 -8.02 3.83 14.94
C ALA A 69 -9.38 4.43 15.27
N ASP A 70 -10.43 3.63 15.12
CA ASP A 70 -11.81 3.94 15.48
C ASP A 70 -11.85 5.18 16.36
N GLU A 71 -12.30 6.31 15.80
CA GLU A 71 -12.71 7.43 16.64
C GLU A 71 -13.65 6.81 17.66
N GLU A 72 -13.19 6.80 18.91
CA GLU A 72 -13.81 6.17 20.05
C GLU A 72 -15.32 6.42 19.97
N ASP A 73 -16.10 5.39 19.64
CA ASP A 73 -17.54 5.42 19.82
C ASP A 73 -17.75 5.37 21.34
N ASP A 74 -17.56 6.54 21.95
CA ASP A 74 -17.89 6.94 23.30
C ASP A 74 -19.41 6.85 23.42
N TRP A 75 -19.92 5.62 23.43
CA TRP A 75 -21.23 5.32 24.01
C TRP A 75 -21.00 5.04 25.50
N ASP A 76 -20.74 6.11 26.24
CA ASP A 76 -21.14 6.23 27.64
C ASP A 76 -22.68 6.10 27.68
N ASP A 77 -23.20 4.87 27.78
CA ASP A 77 -24.61 4.62 28.12
C ASP A 77 -24.68 4.14 29.58
N ASP A 78 -25.06 5.11 30.40
CA ASP A 78 -25.47 5.15 31.81
C ASP A 78 -26.01 3.84 32.45
#